data_AF-T2GC56-F1
#
_entry.id   AF-T2GC56-F1
#
_cell.length_a   1.000
_cell.length_b   1.000
_cell.length_c   1.000
_cell.angle_alpha   90.00
_cell.angle_beta   90.00
_cell.angle_gamma   90.00
#
_symmetry.space_group_name_H-M   'P 1'
#
loop_
_entity.id
_entity.type
_entity.pdbx_description
1 polymer ?
#
loop_
_entity_poly.entity_id
_entity_poly.type
_entity_poly.pdbx_seq_one_letter_code
_entity_poly.pdbx_strand_id
1 'polypeptide(L)'
;MHDDILARIRTRHGTVHRFCLAAGIGRSTVYQVLAGRYAGNTARQLRRIEAALANQMEAGRMAQVAEAIQAVACARCAAGPMRRCDACRELFLAQAQAVLEVMAQ
;
A
#
# COMPACT_ATOMS: atom_id res chain seq x y z
N MET A 1 -22.23 -3.08 -10.61
CA MET A 1 -21.77 -3.49 -9.27
C MET A 1 -20.28 -3.79 -9.38
N HIS A 2 -19.44 -3.29 -8.46
CA HIS A 2 -17.98 -3.39 -8.56
C HIS A 2 -17.41 -4.43 -7.57
N ASP A 3 -17.85 -5.68 -7.70
CA ASP A 3 -17.52 -6.74 -6.74
C ASP A 3 -16.04 -7.12 -6.72
N ASP A 4 -15.34 -6.99 -7.87
CA ASP A 4 -13.89 -7.21 -7.94
C ASP A 4 -13.12 -6.26 -7.01
N ILE A 5 -13.47 -4.97 -7.02
CA ILE A 5 -12.84 -3.97 -6.15
C ILE A 5 -13.13 -4.28 -4.68
N LEU A 6 -14.35 -4.70 -4.36
CA LEU A 6 -14.71 -5.12 -3.01
C LEU A 6 -13.89 -6.35 -2.56
N ALA A 7 -13.69 -7.33 -3.44
CA ALA A 7 -12.87 -8.49 -3.16
C ALA A 7 -11.41 -8.08 -2.88
N ARG A 8 -10.81 -7.24 -3.73
CA ARG A 8 -9.46 -6.71 -3.53
C ARG A 8 -9.30 -5.95 -2.21
N ILE A 9 -10.27 -5.11 -1.87
CA ILE A 9 -10.31 -4.40 -0.58
C ILE A 9 -10.31 -5.39 0.60
N ARG A 10 -11.14 -6.43 0.53
CA ARG A 10 -11.24 -7.44 1.59
C ARG A 10 -9.96 -8.27 1.71
N THR A 11 -9.40 -8.72 0.60
CA THR A 11 -8.15 -9.48 0.59
C THR A 11 -7.00 -8.70 1.22
N ARG A 12 -6.90 -7.39 0.95
CA ARG A 12 -5.78 -6.57 1.42
C ARG A 12 -5.97 -5.97 2.81
N HIS A 13 -7.17 -5.48 3.13
CA HIS A 13 -7.44 -4.71 4.35
C HIS A 13 -8.33 -5.47 5.35
N GLY A 14 -8.88 -6.61 4.97
CA GLY A 14 -9.89 -7.37 5.72
C GLY A 14 -11.28 -6.73 5.65
N THR A 15 -11.38 -5.40 5.83
CA THR A 15 -12.66 -4.68 5.80
C THR A 15 -12.59 -3.40 4.96
N VAL A 16 -13.74 -3.01 4.39
CA VAL A 16 -13.90 -1.73 3.68
C VAL A 16 -13.60 -0.55 4.61
N HIS A 17 -13.92 -0.67 5.90
CA HIS A 17 -13.60 0.36 6.88
C HIS A 17 -12.10 0.62 7.00
N ARG A 18 -11.29 -0.44 7.15
CA ARG A 18 -9.83 -0.33 7.24
C ARG A 18 -9.22 0.27 5.99
N PHE A 19 -9.73 -0.12 4.81
CA PHE A 19 -9.36 0.53 3.56
C PHE A 19 -9.66 2.03 3.56
N CYS A 20 -10.87 2.44 3.94
CA CYS A 20 -11.26 3.85 3.97
C CYS A 20 -10.38 4.69 4.89
N LEU A 21 -10.00 4.14 6.06
CA LEU A 21 -9.06 4.80 6.98
C LEU A 21 -7.69 4.99 6.34
N ALA A 22 -7.13 3.93 5.73
CA ALA A 22 -5.83 4.00 5.08
C ALA A 22 -5.84 4.90 3.82
N ALA A 23 -6.96 4.97 3.11
CA ALA A 23 -7.09 5.68 1.84
C ALA A 23 -7.54 7.14 2.00
N GLY A 24 -8.02 7.55 3.18
CA GLY A 24 -8.63 8.87 3.38
C GLY A 24 -9.88 9.10 2.51
N ILE A 25 -10.63 8.04 2.20
CA ILE A 25 -11.86 8.10 1.40
C ILE A 25 -13.07 7.87 2.31
N GLY A 26 -14.12 8.69 2.13
CA GLY A 26 -15.36 8.57 2.89
C GLY A 26 -16.03 7.20 2.70
N ARG A 27 -16.36 6.54 3.81
CA ARG A 27 -16.95 5.19 3.81
C ARG A 27 -18.27 5.11 3.04
N SER A 28 -19.13 6.12 3.20
CA SER A 28 -20.40 6.23 2.48
C SER A 28 -20.17 6.31 0.97
N THR A 29 -19.22 7.14 0.52
CA THR A 29 -18.82 7.24 -0.88
C THR A 29 -18.38 5.90 -1.45
N VAL A 30 -17.52 5.16 -0.73
CA VAL A 30 -17.06 3.84 -1.19
C VAL A 30 -18.23 2.87 -1.33
N TYR A 31 -19.10 2.74 -0.33
CA TYR A 31 -20.25 1.83 -0.43
C TYR A 31 -21.22 2.22 -1.55
N GLN A 32 -21.51 3.51 -1.72
CA GLN A 32 -22.39 3.99 -2.79
C GLN A 32 -21.80 3.72 -4.17
N VAL A 33 -20.49 3.95 -4.36
CA VAL A 33 -19.79 3.68 -5.63
C VAL A 33 -19.79 2.18 -5.93
N LEU A 34 -19.39 1.34 -4.97
CA LEU A 34 -19.36 -0.12 -5.16
C LEU A 34 -20.74 -0.71 -5.48
N ALA A 35 -21.80 -0.16 -4.86
CA ALA A 35 -23.19 -0.53 -5.12
C ALA A 35 -23.77 0.08 -6.41
N GLY A 36 -23.05 0.96 -7.11
CA GLY A 36 -23.54 1.65 -8.31
C GLY A 36 -24.65 2.67 -8.04
N ARG A 37 -24.78 3.17 -6.80
CA ARG A 37 -25.82 4.12 -6.35
C ARG A 37 -25.28 5.51 -6.01
N TYR A 38 -24.03 5.78 -6.34
CA TYR A 38 -23.42 7.08 -6.10
C TYR A 38 -24.00 8.12 -7.07
N ALA A 39 -24.63 9.17 -6.53
CA ALA A 39 -25.31 10.19 -7.33
C ALA A 39 -24.37 11.21 -8.00
N GLY A 40 -23.09 11.24 -7.59
CA GLY A 40 -22.08 12.10 -8.20
C GLY A 40 -21.34 11.43 -9.35
N ASN A 41 -20.15 11.95 -9.68
CA ASN A 41 -19.30 11.37 -10.72
C ASN A 41 -18.70 10.03 -10.27
N THR A 42 -19.40 8.93 -10.56
CA THR A 42 -18.99 7.56 -10.23
C THR A 42 -17.65 7.20 -10.85
N ALA A 43 -17.42 7.54 -12.12
CA ALA A 43 -16.15 7.23 -12.81
C ALA A 43 -14.94 7.88 -12.11
N ARG A 44 -15.09 9.13 -11.66
CA ARG A 44 -14.04 9.82 -10.90
C ARG A 44 -13.78 9.14 -9.55
N GLN A 45 -14.82 8.76 -8.82
CA GLN A 45 -14.64 8.10 -7.52
C GLN A 45 -14.07 6.70 -7.67
N LEU A 46 -14.45 5.97 -8.72
CA LEU A 46 -13.90 4.66 -9.03
C LEU A 46 -12.39 4.74 -9.28
N ARG A 47 -11.95 5.67 -10.15
CA ARG A 47 -10.51 5.92 -10.37
C ARG A 47 -9.78 6.29 -9.09
N ARG A 48 -10.41 7.09 -8.21
CA ARG A 48 -9.83 7.45 -6.92
C ARG A 48 -9.64 6.23 -6.00
N ILE A 49 -10.64 5.34 -5.96
CA ILE A 49 -10.58 4.10 -5.17
C ILE A 49 -9.49 3.17 -5.72
N GLU A 50 -9.42 3.01 -7.05
CA GLU A 50 -8.41 2.19 -7.71
C GLU A 50 -6.99 2.74 -7.50
N ALA A 51 -6.80 4.05 -7.63
CA ALA A 51 -5.52 4.70 -7.36
C ALA A 51 -5.09 4.52 -5.89
N ALA A 52 -6.02 4.61 -4.94
CA ALA A 52 -5.73 4.35 -3.53
C ALA A 52 -5.29 2.89 -3.30
N LEU A 53 -5.94 1.93 -3.94
CA LEU A 53 -5.54 0.52 -3.90
C LEU A 53 -4.15 0.31 -4.52
N ALA A 54 -3.85 0.97 -5.63
CA ALA A 54 -2.55 0.88 -6.29
C ALA A 54 -1.41 1.49 -5.44
N ASN A 55 -1.59 2.71 -4.95
CA ASN A 55 -0.59 3.38 -4.10
C ASN A 55 -0.28 2.58 -2.83
N GLN A 56 -1.29 1.97 -2.22
CA GLN A 56 -1.11 1.15 -1.02
C GLN A 56 -0.46 -0.21 -1.32
N MET A 57 -0.67 -0.75 -2.52
CA MET A 57 0.05 -1.93 -2.99
C MET A 57 1.53 -1.60 -3.20
N GLU A 58 1.83 -0.46 -3.80
CA GLU A 58 3.19 0.01 -4.03
C GLU A 58 3.94 0.29 -2.73
N ALA A 59 3.32 1.03 -1.80
CA ALA A 59 3.89 1.26 -0.47
C ALA A 59 4.15 -0.05 0.29
N GLY A 60 3.26 -1.05 0.15
CA GLY A 60 3.45 -2.37 0.73
C GLY A 60 4.63 -3.13 0.14
N ARG A 61 4.80 -3.09 -1.20
CA ARG A 61 5.96 -3.69 -1.88
C ARG A 61 7.27 -3.01 -1.49
N MET A 62 7.27 -1.68 -1.44
CA MET A 62 8.44 -0.91 -1.02
C MET A 62 8.87 -1.28 0.40
N ALA A 63 7.92 -1.35 1.34
CA ALA A 63 8.19 -1.78 2.71
C ALA A 63 8.77 -3.21 2.76
N GLN A 64 8.21 -4.14 2.00
CA GLN A 64 8.70 -5.53 1.96
C GLN A 64 10.13 -5.65 1.42
N VAL A 65 10.45 -4.91 0.35
CA VAL A 65 11.81 -4.88 -0.21
C VAL A 65 12.78 -4.24 0.77
N ALA A 66 12.39 -3.12 1.41
CA ALA A 66 13.23 -2.46 2.41
C ALA A 66 13.50 -3.37 3.62
N GLU A 67 12.49 -4.11 4.10
CA GLU A 67 12.67 -5.09 5.18
C GLU A 67 13.62 -6.23 4.80
N ALA A 68 13.54 -6.71 3.55
CA ALA A 68 14.45 -7.74 3.05
C ALA A 68 15.90 -7.23 3.00
N ILE A 69 16.11 -6.01 2.48
CA ILE A 69 17.42 -5.35 2.46
C ILE A 69 17.94 -5.16 3.89
N GLN A 70 17.12 -4.61 4.79
CA GLN A 70 17.48 -4.39 6.18
C GLN A 70 17.88 -5.69 6.88
N ALA A 71 17.16 -6.79 6.66
CA ALA A 71 17.48 -8.08 7.26
C ALA A 71 18.88 -8.58 6.85
N VAL A 72 19.24 -8.45 5.58
CA VAL A 72 20.56 -8.85 5.06
C VAL A 72 21.66 -7.90 5.55
N ALA A 73 21.41 -6.58 5.50
CA ALA A 73 22.38 -5.57 5.90
C ALA A 73 22.68 -5.62 7.41
N CYS A 74 21.65 -5.70 8.25
CA CYS A 74 21.81 -5.77 9.69
C CYS A 74 22.54 -7.04 10.15
N ALA A 75 22.40 -8.16 9.43
CA ALA A 75 23.12 -9.40 9.74
C ALA A 75 24.66 -9.27 9.60
N ARG A 76 25.14 -8.26 8.87
CA ARG A 76 26.57 -7.98 8.64
C ARG A 76 27.06 -6.72 9.35
N CYS A 77 26.20 -6.07 10.13
CA CYS A 77 26.49 -4.79 10.73
C CYS A 77 27.46 -4.92 11.91
N ALA A 78 28.49 -4.07 11.94
CA ALA A 78 29.48 -4.02 13.01
C ALA A 78 28.94 -3.45 14.33
N ALA A 79 27.79 -2.76 14.30
CA ALA A 79 27.14 -2.18 15.49
C ALA A 79 26.56 -3.22 16.47
N GLY A 80 26.79 -4.52 16.22
CA GLY A 80 26.32 -5.60 17.08
C GLY A 80 24.86 -5.99 16.84
N PRO A 81 24.37 -7.07 17.48
CA PRO A 81 23.15 -7.78 17.12
C PRO A 81 21.85 -7.07 17.54
N MET A 82 21.78 -5.75 17.50
CA MET A 82 20.51 -5.02 17.52
C MET A 82 19.84 -5.25 16.16
N ARG A 83 19.29 -6.46 15.98
CA ARG A 83 18.69 -6.92 14.73
C ARG A 83 17.57 -5.95 14.36
N ARG A 84 17.78 -5.16 13.31
CA ARG A 84 16.83 -4.19 12.74
C ARG A 84 16.66 -2.90 13.56
N CYS A 85 17.76 -2.18 13.81
CA CYS A 85 17.66 -0.80 14.28
C CYS A 85 17.10 0.15 13.19
N ASP A 86 16.52 1.27 13.59
CA ASP A 86 15.93 2.26 12.67
C ASP A 86 16.97 3.21 12.03
N ALA A 87 18.25 3.13 12.43
CA ALA A 87 19.30 4.08 12.01
C ALA A 87 19.51 4.15 10.49
N CYS A 88 19.31 3.04 9.77
CA CYS A 88 19.49 2.96 8.31
C CYS A 88 18.17 2.84 7.55
N ARG A 89 17.02 3.00 8.22
CA ARG A 89 15.71 2.71 7.64
C ARG A 89 15.39 3.55 6.41
N GLU A 90 15.66 4.84 6.46
CA GLU A 90 15.44 5.75 5.33
C GLU A 90 16.26 5.37 4.11
N LEU A 91 17.53 4.96 4.32
CA LEU A 91 18.38 4.45 3.25
C LEU A 91 17.80 3.19 2.61
N PHE A 92 17.33 2.23 3.42
CA PHE A 92 16.75 0.99 2.89
C PHE A 92 15.43 1.22 2.16
N LEU A 93 14.63 2.20 2.57
CA LEU A 93 13.44 2.63 1.84
C LEU A 93 13.81 3.26 0.49
N ALA A 94 14.82 4.13 0.44
CA ALA A 94 15.30 4.71 -0.81
C ALA A 94 15.86 3.64 -1.77
N GLN A 95 16.59 2.65 -1.26
CA GLN A 95 17.09 1.53 -2.04
C GLN A 95 15.94 0.66 -2.58
N ALA A 96 14.93 0.38 -1.75
CA ALA A 96 13.74 -0.36 -2.17
C ALA A 96 12.99 0.36 -3.29
N GLN A 97 12.83 1.67 -3.18
CA GLN A 97 12.23 2.48 -4.24
C GLN A 97 13.01 2.38 -5.56
N ALA A 98 14.34 2.57 -5.52
CA ALA A 98 15.18 2.46 -6.71
C ALA A 98 15.10 1.07 -7.36
N VAL A 99 15.05 -0.01 -6.56
CA VAL A 99 14.87 -1.37 -7.09
C VAL A 99 13.51 -1.53 -7.78
N LEU A 100 12.44 -1.03 -7.17
CA LEU A 100 11.10 -1.11 -7.76
C LEU A 100 10.98 -0.31 -9.07
N GLU A 101 11.63 0.84 -9.16
CA GLU A 101 11.71 1.65 -10.37
C GLU A 101 12.43 0.93 -11.52
N VAL A 102 13.47 0.15 -11.21
CA VAL A 102 14.16 -0.69 -12.21
C VAL A 102 13.28 -1.87 -12.64
N MET A 103 12.55 -2.49 -11.70
CA MET A 103 11.70 -3.64 -11.99
C MET A 103 10.39 -3.29 -12.71
N ALA A 104 10.02 -2.01 -12.76
CA ALA A 104 8.80 -1.53 -13.42
C ALA A 104 9.01 -1.12 -14.89
N GLN A 105 10.24 -1.21 -15.41
CA GLN A 105 10.62 -0.97 -16.81
C GLN A 105 10.44 -2.24 -17.65
#